data_AF-A0A151J6R6-F1
#
_entry.id   AF-A0A151J6R6-F1
#
_cell.length_a   1.000
_cell.length_b   1.000
_cell.length_c   1.000
_cell.angle_alpha   90.00
_cell.angle_beta   90.00
_cell.angle_gamma   90.00
#
_symmetry.space_group_name_H-M   'P 1'
#
loop_
_entity.id
_entity.type
_entity.pdbx_description
1 polymer ?
#
loop_
_entity_poly.entity_id
_entity_poly.type
_entity_poly.pdbx_seq_one_letter_code
_entity_poly.pdbx_strand_id
1 'polypeptide(L)'
;MKIKVNDTFRRLGEQFGISHAQASNIFNSTVPRLAHMLKTLIYFPHPMSIRKALPISFRANFSNVQSIIDCFEIQIEKPTNSVHQALTWSEYKKYNTLKYLISTTPYGFINFVSTGYGGRISDTLITEKSGFLDILPDECDVMADRGFKQIQKYVK
;
A
#
# COMPACT_ATOMS: atom_id res chain seq x y z
N MET A 1 -13.58 -12.94 -8.69
CA MET A 1 -14.91 -12.30 -8.77
C MET A 1 -15.05 -11.10 -7.83
N LYS A 2 -15.20 -11.26 -6.51
CA LYS A 2 -15.39 -10.07 -5.64
C LYS A 2 -14.15 -9.17 -5.52
N ILE A 3 -13.00 -9.69 -5.07
CA ILE A 3 -11.78 -8.89 -4.88
C ILE A 3 -11.20 -8.43 -6.22
N LYS A 4 -11.08 -9.32 -7.21
CA LYS A 4 -10.40 -9.02 -8.49
C LYS A 4 -11.24 -8.19 -9.47
N VAL A 5 -12.57 -8.35 -9.51
CA VAL A 5 -13.44 -7.72 -10.54
C VAL A 5 -14.70 -7.07 -9.97
N ASN A 6 -14.82 -6.95 -8.64
CA ASN A 6 -15.97 -6.36 -7.94
C ASN A 6 -17.35 -6.94 -8.32
N ASP A 7 -17.47 -8.25 -8.47
CA ASP A 7 -18.77 -8.88 -8.74
C ASP A 7 -19.82 -8.57 -7.66
N THR A 8 -21.10 -8.57 -8.04
CA THR A 8 -22.19 -8.35 -7.07
C THR A 8 -22.39 -9.59 -6.20
N PHE A 9 -22.78 -9.41 -4.93
CA PHE A 9 -23.12 -10.55 -4.07
C PHE A 9 -24.28 -11.38 -4.58
N ARG A 10 -25.16 -10.78 -5.41
CA ARG A 10 -26.21 -11.51 -6.13
C ARG A 10 -25.62 -12.52 -7.13
N ARG A 11 -24.71 -12.07 -8.02
CA ARG A 11 -24.05 -12.97 -8.98
C ARG A 11 -23.23 -14.06 -8.28
N LEU A 12 -22.56 -13.71 -7.19
CA LEU A 12 -21.83 -14.69 -6.38
C LEU A 12 -22.78 -15.72 -5.78
N GLY A 13 -23.93 -15.29 -5.24
CA GLY A 13 -24.94 -16.19 -4.73
C GLY A 13 -25.48 -17.15 -5.80
N GLU A 14 -25.82 -16.62 -6.97
CA GLU A 14 -26.28 -17.40 -8.13
C GLU A 14 -25.23 -18.46 -8.55
N GLN A 15 -23.95 -18.09 -8.63
CA GLN A 15 -22.88 -19.02 -9.03
C GLN A 15 -22.57 -20.10 -7.99
N PHE A 16 -22.70 -19.79 -6.70
CA PHE A 16 -22.37 -20.74 -5.63
C PHE A 16 -23.61 -21.45 -5.06
N GLY A 17 -24.81 -21.21 -5.61
CA GLY A 17 -26.05 -21.82 -5.14
C GLY A 17 -26.45 -21.39 -3.72
N ILE A 18 -26.09 -20.17 -3.32
CA ILE A 18 -26.36 -19.62 -1.98
C ILE A 18 -27.10 -18.28 -2.08
N SER A 19 -27.70 -17.83 -0.99
CA SER A 19 -28.31 -16.49 -0.95
C SER A 19 -27.24 -15.39 -1.05
N HIS A 20 -27.62 -14.22 -1.58
CA HIS A 20 -26.74 -13.05 -1.64
C HIS A 20 -26.25 -12.61 -0.23
N ALA A 21 -27.10 -12.76 0.79
CA ALA A 21 -26.75 -12.46 2.17
C ALA A 21 -25.67 -13.42 2.71
N GLN A 22 -25.77 -14.73 2.43
CA GLN A 22 -24.74 -15.70 2.78
C GLN A 22 -23.42 -15.39 2.06
N ALA A 23 -23.46 -15.08 0.75
CA ALA A 23 -22.27 -14.68 0.00
C ALA A 23 -21.58 -13.45 0.62
N SER A 24 -22.36 -12.44 1.02
CA SER A 24 -21.86 -11.25 1.73
C SER A 24 -21.24 -11.59 3.08
N ASN A 25 -21.90 -12.41 3.90
CA ASN A 25 -21.40 -12.81 5.22
C ASN A 25 -20.09 -13.61 5.13
N ILE A 26 -20.01 -14.56 4.19
CA ILE A 26 -18.77 -15.31 3.94
C ILE A 26 -17.66 -14.36 3.52
N PHE A 27 -17.93 -13.43 2.59
CA PHE A 27 -16.94 -12.48 2.13
C PHE A 27 -16.40 -11.59 3.26
N ASN A 28 -17.29 -10.93 4.00
CA ASN A 28 -16.92 -9.98 5.04
C ASN A 28 -16.22 -10.65 6.23
N SER A 29 -16.51 -11.92 6.52
CA SER A 29 -15.80 -12.68 7.57
C SER A 29 -14.46 -13.25 7.10
N THR A 30 -14.31 -13.54 5.81
CA THR A 30 -13.11 -14.16 5.24
C THR A 30 -12.02 -13.14 4.92
N VAL A 31 -12.39 -11.95 4.40
CA VAL A 31 -11.41 -10.92 4.00
C VAL A 31 -10.45 -10.52 5.12
N PRO A 32 -10.90 -10.21 6.35
CA PRO A 32 -9.97 -9.87 7.44
C PRO A 32 -9.00 -11.00 7.80
N ARG A 33 -9.47 -12.26 7.74
CA ARG A 33 -8.64 -13.44 8.01
C ARG A 33 -7.57 -13.62 6.94
N LEU A 34 -7.95 -13.51 5.67
CA LEU A 34 -7.02 -13.54 4.55
C LEU A 34 -6.00 -12.40 4.66
N ALA A 35 -6.44 -11.18 4.97
CA ALA A 35 -5.56 -10.03 5.15
C ALA A 35 -4.54 -10.28 6.28
N HIS A 36 -4.97 -10.85 7.40
CA HIS A 36 -4.08 -11.20 8.50
C HIS A 36 -3.02 -12.22 8.09
N MET A 37 -3.40 -13.29 7.38
CA MET A 37 -2.46 -14.31 6.90
C MET A 37 -1.49 -13.73 5.87
N LEU A 38 -1.99 -12.99 4.88
CA LEU A 38 -1.17 -12.41 3.81
C LEU A 38 -0.21 -11.34 4.32
N LYS A 39 -0.54 -10.63 5.41
CA LYS A 39 0.36 -9.66 6.04
C LYS A 39 1.68 -10.29 6.47
N THR A 40 1.70 -11.58 6.82
CA THR A 40 2.92 -12.30 7.20
C THR A 40 3.91 -12.46 6.05
N LEU A 41 3.46 -12.31 4.80
CA LEU A 41 4.29 -12.36 3.60
C LEU A 41 4.99 -11.02 3.30
N ILE A 42 4.64 -9.95 4.02
CA ILE A 42 5.21 -8.61 3.85
C ILE A 42 6.22 -8.40 4.98
N TYR A 43 7.50 -8.49 4.63
CA TYR A 43 8.61 -8.26 5.54
C TYR A 43 9.73 -7.53 4.82
N PHE A 44 10.62 -6.86 5.55
CA PHE A 44 11.81 -6.26 4.97
C PHE A 44 12.92 -7.32 4.85
N PRO A 45 13.32 -7.75 3.64
CA PRO A 45 14.36 -8.77 3.50
C PRO A 45 15.73 -8.26 3.95
N HIS A 46 16.64 -9.17 4.28
CA HIS A 46 18.00 -8.80 4.66
C HIS A 46 18.69 -7.97 3.54
N PRO A 47 19.39 -6.86 3.86
CA PRO A 47 19.96 -5.95 2.86
C PRO A 47 20.88 -6.61 1.83
N MET A 48 21.65 -7.61 2.27
CA MET A 48 22.52 -8.39 1.38
C MET A 48 21.75 -9.25 0.37
N SER A 49 20.57 -9.76 0.75
CA SER A 49 19.72 -10.53 -0.17
C SER A 49 19.18 -9.63 -1.28
N ILE A 50 18.80 -8.40 -0.94
CA ILE A 50 18.33 -7.41 -1.91
C ILE A 50 19.45 -7.01 -2.87
N ARG A 51 20.65 -6.73 -2.35
CA ARG A 51 21.84 -6.43 -3.17
C ARG A 51 22.18 -7.57 -4.15
N LYS A 52 22.07 -8.84 -3.72
CA LYS A 52 22.29 -10.01 -4.59
C LYS A 52 21.25 -10.12 -5.70
N ALA A 53 20.00 -9.77 -5.41
CA ALA A 53 18.88 -9.81 -6.36
C ALA A 53 18.75 -8.51 -7.18
N LEU A 54 19.71 -7.59 -7.12
CA LEU A 54 19.60 -6.27 -7.73
C LEU A 54 19.54 -6.38 -9.27
N PRO A 55 18.52 -5.77 -9.92
CA PRO A 55 18.43 -5.72 -11.37
C PRO A 55 19.65 -5.04 -12.00
N ILE A 56 20.02 -5.45 -13.23
CA ILE A 56 21.21 -4.94 -13.93
C ILE A 56 21.18 -3.41 -14.05
N SER A 57 20.01 -2.82 -14.33
CA SER A 57 19.82 -1.37 -14.46
C SER A 57 20.15 -0.58 -13.19
N PHE A 58 20.07 -1.21 -12.01
CA PHE A 58 20.36 -0.56 -10.73
C PHE A 58 21.83 -0.66 -10.33
N ARG A 59 22.58 -1.64 -10.84
CA ARG A 59 23.93 -1.96 -10.33
C ARG A 59 24.95 -0.84 -10.49
N ALA A 60 24.87 -0.06 -11.57
CA ALA A 60 25.87 0.96 -11.87
C ALA A 60 25.75 2.21 -11.00
N ASN A 61 24.51 2.70 -10.79
CA ASN A 61 24.26 4.01 -10.17
C ASN A 61 23.38 3.96 -8.92
N PHE A 62 22.80 2.79 -8.61
CA PHE A 62 21.77 2.62 -7.58
C PHE A 62 22.03 1.35 -6.75
N SER A 63 23.30 1.01 -6.52
CA SER A 63 23.72 -0.24 -5.86
C SER A 63 23.33 -0.33 -4.37
N ASN A 64 23.05 0.80 -3.75
CA ASN A 64 22.64 0.91 -2.34
C ASN A 64 21.12 1.03 -2.16
N VAL A 65 20.35 1.05 -3.24
CA VAL A 65 18.88 1.14 -3.16
C VAL A 65 18.33 -0.16 -2.54
N GLN A 66 17.68 -0.02 -1.40
CA GLN A 66 17.02 -1.12 -0.69
C GLN A 66 15.50 -1.08 -0.87
N SER A 67 14.96 0.12 -1.09
CA SER A 67 13.53 0.37 -1.18
C SER A 67 13.19 1.35 -2.28
N ILE A 68 12.05 1.12 -2.93
CA ILE A 68 11.37 2.03 -3.84
C ILE A 68 9.98 2.25 -3.27
N ILE A 69 9.66 3.50 -2.95
CA ILE A 69 8.39 3.86 -2.30
C ILE A 69 7.47 4.66 -3.21
N ASP A 70 6.18 4.43 -3.04
CA ASP A 70 5.12 5.22 -3.67
C ASP A 70 3.86 5.27 -2.79
N CYS A 71 3.09 6.35 -2.93
CA CYS A 71 1.80 6.49 -2.27
C CYS A 71 0.67 6.00 -3.19
N PHE A 72 0.14 4.83 -2.87
CA PHE A 72 -0.99 4.25 -3.57
C PHE A 72 -2.32 4.82 -3.07
N GLU A 73 -3.19 5.24 -3.98
CA GLU A 73 -4.52 5.76 -3.66
C GLU A 73 -5.63 4.87 -4.21
N ILE A 74 -6.57 4.47 -3.35
CA ILE A 74 -7.79 3.73 -3.69
C ILE A 74 -8.97 4.69 -3.61
N GLN A 75 -9.68 4.85 -4.73
CA GLN A 75 -10.95 5.59 -4.72
C GLN A 75 -11.98 4.89 -3.85
N ILE A 76 -12.67 5.67 -3.02
CA ILE A 76 -13.77 5.20 -2.18
C ILE A 76 -15.07 5.94 -2.52
N GLU A 77 -16.18 5.40 -2.05
CA GLU A 77 -17.45 6.11 -2.06
C GLU A 77 -17.35 7.39 -1.24
N LYS A 78 -18.01 8.45 -1.69
CA LYS A 78 -18.05 9.74 -0.98
C LYS A 78 -18.64 9.53 0.41
N PRO A 79 -17.89 9.82 1.49
CA PRO A 79 -18.43 9.76 2.84
C PRO A 79 -19.61 10.73 3.02
N THR A 80 -20.62 10.31 3.78
CA THR A 80 -21.78 11.15 4.12
C THR A 80 -21.42 12.25 5.11
N ASN A 81 -20.48 11.98 6.02
CA ASN A 81 -19.95 12.96 6.97
C ASN A 81 -18.98 13.92 6.27
N SER A 82 -19.23 15.22 6.38
CA SER A 82 -18.44 16.29 5.73
C SER A 82 -16.98 16.34 6.18
N VAL A 83 -16.71 16.03 7.45
CA VAL A 83 -15.33 15.97 7.99
C VAL A 83 -14.58 14.81 7.35
N HIS A 84 -15.20 13.62 7.29
CA HIS A 84 -14.59 12.47 6.62
C HIS A 84 -14.41 12.71 5.12
N GLN A 85 -15.35 13.40 4.49
CA GLN A 85 -15.23 13.80 3.09
C GLN A 85 -14.02 14.71 2.87
N ALA A 86 -13.82 15.72 3.71
CA ALA A 86 -12.68 16.62 3.61
C ALA A 86 -11.34 15.90 3.86
N LEU A 87 -11.29 14.98 4.83
CA LEU A 87 -10.08 14.20 5.17
C LEU A 87 -9.71 13.18 4.09
N THR A 88 -10.69 12.63 3.40
CA THR A 88 -10.46 11.64 2.33
C THR A 88 -10.34 12.27 0.94
N TRP A 89 -10.56 13.58 0.80
CA TRP A 89 -10.45 14.25 -0.50
C TRP A 89 -9.01 14.28 -1.01
N SER A 90 -8.76 13.63 -2.15
CA SER A 90 -7.49 13.73 -2.86
C SER A 90 -7.59 14.80 -3.93
N GLU A 91 -6.79 15.85 -3.75
CA GLU A 91 -6.73 16.94 -4.71
C GLU A 91 -6.14 16.49 -6.05
N TYR A 92 -5.23 15.51 -6.01
CA TYR A 92 -4.61 14.93 -7.20
C TYR A 92 -5.59 14.08 -8.01
N LYS A 93 -6.36 13.21 -7.35
CA LYS A 93 -7.33 12.33 -8.02
C LYS A 93 -8.68 12.98 -8.27
N LYS A 94 -9.01 14.08 -7.59
CA LYS A 94 -10.32 14.76 -7.62
C LYS A 94 -11.48 13.87 -7.16
N TYR A 95 -11.19 12.94 -6.24
CA TYR A 95 -12.16 12.05 -5.62
C TYR A 95 -11.82 11.81 -4.14
N ASN A 96 -12.75 11.24 -3.39
CA ASN A 96 -12.47 10.69 -2.08
C ASN A 96 -11.65 9.40 -2.23
N THR A 97 -10.50 9.34 -1.58
CA THR A 97 -9.58 8.20 -1.63
C THR A 97 -9.08 7.81 -0.23
N LEU A 98 -8.64 6.56 -0.13
CA LEU A 98 -7.73 6.11 0.93
C LEU A 98 -6.33 6.02 0.34
N LYS A 99 -5.34 6.51 1.08
CA LYS A 99 -3.93 6.54 0.71
C LYS A 99 -3.11 5.59 1.57
N TYR A 100 -2.18 4.88 0.96
CA TYR A 100 -1.26 3.93 1.58
C TYR A 100 0.15 4.18 1.08
N LEU A 101 1.14 4.16 1.97
CA LEU A 101 2.54 4.09 1.56
C LEU A 101 2.87 2.63 1.30
N ILE A 102 3.34 2.34 0.08
CA ILE A 102 3.82 1.03 -0.32
C ILE A 102 5.30 1.15 -0.61
N SER A 103 6.05 0.16 -0.16
CA SER A 103 7.45 0.00 -0.51
C SER A 103 7.66 -1.34 -1.22
N THR A 104 8.57 -1.31 -2.19
CA THR A 104 9.06 -2.49 -2.88
C THR A 104 10.58 -2.54 -2.87
N THR A 105 11.17 -3.73 -2.94
CA THR A 105 12.59 -3.87 -3.27
C THR A 105 12.81 -3.53 -4.75
N PRO A 106 14.05 -3.26 -5.19
CA PRO A 106 14.34 -3.01 -6.61
C PRO A 106 13.93 -4.14 -7.57
N TYR A 107 13.81 -5.38 -7.08
CA TYR A 107 13.36 -6.52 -7.87
C TYR A 107 11.84 -6.77 -7.75
N GLY A 108 11.09 -5.84 -7.17
CA GLY A 108 9.62 -5.83 -7.18
C GLY A 108 8.95 -6.57 -6.01
N PHE A 109 9.68 -6.97 -4.98
CA PHE A 109 9.08 -7.60 -3.80
C PHE A 109 8.47 -6.55 -2.87
N ILE A 110 7.20 -6.68 -2.52
CA ILE A 110 6.52 -5.77 -1.58
C ILE A 110 7.07 -6.02 -0.17
N ASN A 111 7.88 -5.10 0.34
CA ASN A 111 8.55 -5.23 1.63
C ASN A 111 7.89 -4.42 2.75
N PHE A 112 6.97 -3.50 2.42
CA PHE A 112 6.20 -2.75 3.40
C PHE A 112 4.89 -2.21 2.82
N VAL A 113 3.86 -2.18 3.65
CA VAL A 113 2.57 -1.52 3.39
C VAL A 113 2.11 -0.85 4.68
N SER A 114 1.83 0.46 4.63
CA SER A 114 1.34 1.21 5.79
C SER A 114 -0.11 0.85 6.14
N THR A 115 -0.57 1.36 7.28
CA THR A 115 -2.02 1.51 7.51
C THR A 115 -2.63 2.47 6.49
N GLY A 116 -3.96 2.47 6.38
CA GLY A 116 -4.69 3.37 5.48
C GLY A 116 -4.89 4.75 6.09
N TYR A 117 -4.71 5.79 5.28
CA TYR A 117 -4.94 7.19 5.64
C TYR A 117 -5.97 7.81 4.69
N GLY A 118 -6.57 8.93 5.07
CA GLY A 118 -7.40 9.70 4.16
C GLY A 118 -6.57 10.32 3.03
N GLY A 119 -7.12 10.38 1.82
CA GLY A 119 -6.45 10.87 0.61
C GLY A 119 -5.83 12.27 0.69
N ARG A 120 -6.27 13.11 1.64
CA ARG A 120 -5.73 14.46 1.84
C ARG A 120 -4.32 14.47 2.43
N ILE A 121 -3.88 13.39 3.09
CA ILE A 121 -2.57 13.33 3.72
C ILE A 121 -1.45 13.49 2.68
N SER A 122 -0.38 14.22 3.03
CA SER A 122 0.79 14.34 2.17
C SER A 122 1.66 13.08 2.24
N ASP A 123 2.37 12.81 1.15
CA ASP A 123 3.26 11.65 1.01
C ASP A 123 4.42 11.71 2.03
N THR A 124 4.83 12.92 2.40
CA THR A 124 5.83 13.14 3.46
C THR A 124 5.30 12.74 4.84
N LEU A 125 4.08 13.17 5.19
CA LEU A 125 3.52 12.95 6.51
C LEU A 125 3.13 11.48 6.73
N ILE A 126 2.67 10.80 5.68
CA ILE A 126 2.44 9.34 5.75
C ILE A 126 3.77 8.59 5.92
N THR A 127 4.85 9.02 5.26
CA THR A 127 6.17 8.40 5.46
C THR A 127 6.63 8.52 6.90
N GLU A 128 6.55 9.72 7.49
CA GLU A 128 6.91 9.97 8.88
C GLU A 128 6.08 9.14 9.88
N LYS A 129 4.77 8.96 9.61
CA LYS A 129 3.84 8.33 10.56
C LYS A 129 3.61 6.83 10.36
N SER A 130 4.02 6.28 9.23
CA SER A 130 3.68 4.90 8.85
C SER A 130 4.53 3.85 9.54
N GLY A 131 5.65 4.24 10.15
CA GLY A 131 6.68 3.32 10.66
C GLY A 131 7.62 2.78 9.59
N PHE A 132 7.55 3.29 8.35
CA PHE A 132 8.46 2.91 7.27
C PHE A 132 9.93 3.23 7.59
N LEU A 133 10.18 4.40 8.19
CA LEU A 133 11.54 4.83 8.52
C LEU A 133 12.18 3.97 9.61
N ASP A 134 11.36 3.37 10.48
CA ASP A 134 11.83 2.54 11.61
C ASP A 134 12.35 1.17 11.16
N ILE A 135 12.02 0.74 9.94
CA ILE A 135 12.41 -0.57 9.39
C ILE A 135 13.52 -0.48 8.34
N LEU A 136 13.98 0.74 8.02
CA LEU A 136 15.05 0.94 7.04
C LEU A 136 16.39 0.45 7.61
N PRO A 137 17.20 -0.26 6.81
CA PRO A 137 18.58 -0.55 7.15
C PRO A 137 19.41 0.75 7.24
N ASP A 138 20.44 0.73 8.09
CA ASP A 138 21.41 1.83 8.14
C ASP A 138 22.13 1.97 6.78
N GLU A 139 22.48 3.21 6.42
CA GLU A 139 23.25 3.55 5.21
C GLU A 139 22.63 3.00 3.90
N CYS A 140 21.30 2.99 3.81
CA CYS A 140 20.58 2.55 2.62
C CYS A 140 20.03 3.72 1.80
N ASP A 141 19.90 3.50 0.49
CA ASP A 141 19.19 4.43 -0.37
C ASP A 141 17.72 4.02 -0.52
N VAL A 142 16.85 5.01 -0.47
CA VAL A 142 15.42 4.87 -0.79
C VAL A 142 15.13 5.69 -2.04
N MET A 143 14.59 5.02 -3.06
CA MET A 143 14.12 5.68 -4.27
C MET A 143 12.64 6.04 -4.09
N ALA A 144 12.26 7.25 -4.49
CA ALA A 144 10.90 7.75 -4.36
C ALA A 144 10.55 8.66 -5.54
N ASP A 145 9.26 8.84 -5.80
CA ASP A 145 8.82 9.85 -6.76
C ASP A 145 9.06 11.29 -6.24
N ARG A 146 9.02 12.27 -7.14
CA ARG A 146 9.21 13.70 -6.85
C ARG A 146 8.21 14.27 -5.85
N GLY A 147 7.07 13.58 -5.63
CA GLY A 147 6.09 13.94 -4.58
C GLY A 147 6.65 13.90 -3.16
N PHE A 148 7.70 13.11 -2.90
CA PHE A 148 8.31 12.91 -1.58
C PHE A 148 9.33 14.00 -1.22
N LYS A 149 8.85 15.26 -1.19
CA LYS A 149 9.70 16.42 -0.92
C LYS A 149 10.33 16.35 0.48
N GLN A 150 11.62 16.63 0.58
CA GLN A 150 12.35 16.74 1.86
C GLN A 150 12.46 15.44 2.68
N ILE A 151 12.12 14.28 2.12
CA ILE A 151 12.21 13.00 2.83
C ILE A 151 13.66 12.63 3.24
N GLN A 152 14.64 13.14 2.49
CA GLN A 152 16.08 12.98 2.73
C GLN A 152 16.52 13.42 4.14
N LYS A 153 15.72 14.24 4.84
CA LYS A 153 16.00 14.63 6.23
C LYS A 153 15.76 13.52 7.25
N TYR A 154 15.07 12.46 6.85
CA TYR A 154 14.58 11.41 7.75
C TYR A 154 15.15 10.03 7.46
N VAL A 155 15.83 9.86 6.32
CA VAL A 155 16.60 8.66 6.01
C VAL A 155 17.95 8.79 6.71
N LYS A 156 18.30 7.81 7.54
CA LYS A 156 19.53 7.79 8.34
C LYS A 156 20.75 7.39 7.52
#